data_AF-A0ABD1EZP6-F1
#
_entry.id   AF-A0ABD1EZP6-F1
#
_cell.length_a   1.000
_cell.length_b   1.000
_cell.length_c   1.000
_cell.angle_alpha   90.00
_cell.angle_beta   90.00
_cell.angle_gamma   90.00
#
_symmetry.space_group_name_H-M   'P 1'
#
loop_
_entity.id
_entity.type
_entity.pdbx_description
1 polymer ?
#
loop_
_entity_poly.entity_id
_entity_poly.type
_entity_poly.pdbx_seq_one_letter_code
_entity_poly.pdbx_strand_id
1 'polypeptide(L)' 'MAIFVGWRYAALIGGMVGAIGLAVYPIIIDPIRNPDKYKKIQEQTRKNIKQEDIQPGNMKVWTDPFDRREK' A
#
# COMPACT_ATOMS: atom_id res chain seq x y z
N MET A 1 -8.40 39.08 7.81
CA MET A 1 -8.11 38.27 6.61
C MET A 1 -6.75 37.59 6.82
N ALA A 2 -6.67 36.26 6.89
CA ALA A 2 -5.37 35.60 6.91
C ALA A 2 -4.82 35.59 5.48
N ILE A 3 -3.75 36.33 5.22
CA ILE A 3 -3.12 36.40 3.90
C ILE A 3 -1.97 35.38 3.90
N PHE A 4 -2.16 34.28 3.18
CA PHE A 4 -1.15 33.22 3.04
C PHE A 4 -0.23 33.55 1.86
N VAL A 5 0.90 34.20 2.14
CA VAL A 5 1.93 34.51 1.13
C VAL A 5 3.30 34.10 1.70
N GLY A 6 4.20 33.66 0.81
CA GLY A 6 5.56 33.24 1.17
C GLY A 6 5.58 32.04 2.12
N TRP A 7 6.37 32.13 3.18
CA TRP A 7 6.61 31.00 4.10
C TRP A 7 5.34 30.49 4.80
N ARG A 8 4.35 31.36 5.04
CA ARG A 8 3.08 30.97 5.69
C ARG A 8 2.23 30.08 4.78
N TYR A 9 2.28 30.33 3.47
CA TYR A 9 1.63 29.47 2.48
C TYR A 9 2.36 28.13 2.36
N ALA A 10 3.69 28.15 2.32
CA ALA A 10 4.49 26.92 2.32
C ALA A 10 4.23 26.06 3.56
N ALA A 11 4.11 26.67 4.74
CA ALA A 11 3.76 25.96 5.98
C ALA A 11 2.35 25.35 5.93
N LEU A 12 1.37 26.07 5.35
CA LEU A 12 0.02 25.54 5.19
C LEU A 12 0.00 24.32 4.26
N ILE A 13 0.64 24.40 3.09
CA ILE A 13 0.69 23.29 2.13
C ILE A 13 1.51 22.13 2.69
N GLY A 14 2.67 22.40 3.28
CA GLY A 14 3.52 21.39 3.90
C GLY A 14 2.80 20.67 5.05
N GLY A 15 2.07 21.42 5.88
CA GLY A 15 1.23 20.86 6.95
C GLY A 15 0.10 19.99 6.40
N MET A 16 -0.57 20.43 5.33
CA MET A 16 -1.64 19.65 4.70
C MET A 16 -1.12 18.35 4.08
N VAL A 17 -0.04 18.41 3.30
CA VAL A 17 0.59 17.23 2.69
C VAL A 17 1.14 16.30 3.77
N GLY A 18 1.75 16.85 4.83
CA GLY A 18 2.22 16.09 5.98
C GLY A 18 1.08 15.37 6.71
N ALA A 19 -0.05 16.05 6.93
CA ALA A 19 -1.24 15.46 7.53
C ALA A 19 -1.81 14.32 6.68
N ILE A 20 -1.89 14.51 5.36
CA ILE A 20 -2.29 13.45 4.42
C ILE A 20 -1.31 12.28 4.51
N GLY A 21 -0.01 12.54 4.47
CA GLY A 21 1.05 11.54 4.57
C GLY A 21 0.94 10.70 5.85
N LEU A 22 0.69 11.34 6.99
CA LEU A 22 0.46 10.65 8.27
C LEU A 22 -0.82 9.81 8.23
N ALA A 23 -1.90 10.32 7.65
CA ALA A 23 -3.17 9.61 7.54
C ALA A 23 -3.06 8.36 6.65
N VAL A 24 -2.29 8.42 5.56
CA VAL A 24 -2.11 7.29 4.62
C VAL A 24 -0.95 6.35 4.98
N TYR A 25 -0.09 6.72 5.93
CA TYR A 25 1.05 5.91 6.36
C TYR A 25 0.69 4.45 6.71
N PRO A 26 -0.32 4.16 7.54
CA PRO A 26 -0.67 2.77 7.88
C PRO A 26 -1.25 1.98 6.69
N ILE A 27 -1.69 2.64 5.63
CA ILE A 27 -2.29 2.01 4.45
C ILE A 27 -1.22 1.68 3.41
N ILE A 28 -0.24 2.57 3.23
CA ILE A 28 0.75 2.44 2.16
C ILE A 28 2.08 1.92 2.70
N ILE A 29 2.62 2.52 3.76
CA ILE A 29 3.99 2.27 4.20
C ILE A 29 4.08 1.10 5.17
N ASP A 30 3.13 0.98 6.10
CA ASP A 30 3.12 -0.12 7.08
C ASP A 30 3.08 -1.52 6.43
N PRO A 31 2.24 -1.79 5.41
CA PRO A 31 2.22 -3.11 4.77
C PRO A 31 3.52 -3.44 4.02
N ILE A 32 4.23 -2.43 3.52
CA ILE A 32 5.51 -2.59 2.83
C ILE A 32 6.61 -2.92 3.83
N ARG A 33 6.64 -2.25 4.99
CA ARG A 33 7.68 -2.43 6.02
C ARG A 33 7.44 -3.65 6.91
N ASN A 34 6.17 -3.96 7.19
CA ASN A 34 5.75 -5.03 8.09
C ASN A 34 4.86 -6.05 7.35
N PRO A 35 5.34 -6.67 6.25
CA PRO A 35 4.51 -7.49 5.38
C PRO A 35 4.01 -8.78 6.06
N ASP A 36 4.71 -9.29 7.08
CA ASP A 36 4.42 -10.60 7.70
C ASP A 36 3.01 -10.69 8.27
N LYS A 37 2.50 -9.61 8.87
CA LYS A 37 1.12 -9.54 9.37
C LYS A 37 0.13 -9.73 8.22
N TYR A 38 0.34 -9.04 7.11
CA TYR A 38 -0.53 -9.06 5.95
C TYR A 38 -0.44 -10.39 5.20
N LYS A 39 0.75 -10.99 5.11
CA LYS A 39 0.97 -12.33 4.57
C LYS A 39 0.23 -13.40 5.35
N LYS A 40 0.27 -13.37 6.69
CA LYS A 40 -0.49 -14.32 7.53
C LYS A 40 -2.00 -14.19 7.33
N ILE A 41 -2.51 -12.96 7.29
CA ILE A 41 -3.93 -12.69 7.00
C ILE A 41 -4.30 -13.24 5.62
N GLN A 42 -3.44 -12.99 4.62
CA GLN A 42 -3.64 -13.45 3.25
C GLN A 42 -3.61 -14.98 3.13
N GLU A 43 -2.67 -15.66 3.81
CA GLU A 43 -2.57 -17.12 3.86
C GLU A 43 -3.84 -17.75 4.44
N GLN A 44 -4.35 -17.21 5.55
CA GLN A 44 -5.60 -17.67 6.14
C GLN A 44 -6.80 -17.43 5.22
N THR A 45 -6.90 -16.25 4.62
CA THR A 45 -8.01 -15.87 3.73
C THR A 45 -8.00 -16.67 2.43
N ARG A 46 -6.82 -17.06 1.93
CA ARG A 46 -6.63 -17.77 0.66
C ARG A 46 -6.37 -19.26 0.81
N LYS A 47 -6.53 -19.83 2.02
CA LYS A 47 -6.22 -21.24 2.30
C LYS A 47 -6.91 -22.25 1.38
N ASN A 48 -8.10 -21.93 0.88
CA ASN A 48 -8.89 -22.80 0.00
C ASN A 48 -8.94 -22.28 -1.46
N ILE A 49 -8.09 -21.32 -1.81
CA ILE A 49 -8.03 -20.74 -3.15
C ILE A 49 -6.79 -21.29 -3.86
N LYS A 50 -7.01 -22.10 -4.89
CA LYS A 50 -5.98 -22.39 -5.89
C LYS A 50 -5.96 -21.22 -6.88
N GLN A 51 -4.98 -20.34 -6.72
CA GLN A 51 -4.92 -19.08 -7.48
C GLN A 51 -4.75 -19.33 -8.98
N GLU A 52 -4.12 -20.46 -9.31
CA GLU A 52 -3.89 -20.96 -10.66
C GLU A 52 -5.19 -21.34 -11.36
N ASP A 53 -6.17 -21.84 -10.61
CA ASP A 53 -7.48 -22.26 -11.15
C ASP A 53 -8.44 -21.07 -11.37
N ILE A 54 -8.16 -19.92 -10.73
CA ILE A 54 -8.98 -18.70 -10.87
C ILE A 54 -8.59 -17.93 -12.13
N GLN A 55 -7.32 -17.98 -12.54
CA GLN A 55 -6.87 -17.20 -13.68
C GLN A 55 -7.17 -17.93 -15.00
N PRO A 56 -7.95 -17.31 -15.90
CA PRO A 56 -8.16 -17.86 -17.23
C PRO A 56 -6.89 -17.68 -18.07
N GLY A 57 -6.47 -18.74 -18.75
CA GLY A 57 -5.26 -18.74 -19.57
C GLY A 57 -4.00 -18.94 -18.72
N ASN A 58 -3.00 -19.62 -19.28
CA ASN A 58 -1.75 -20.08 -18.67
C ASN A 58 -0.81 -18.91 -18.26
N MET A 59 -1.36 -17.90 -17.59
CA MET A 59 -0.75 -16.63 -17.25
C MET A 59 -0.17 -16.67 -15.83
N LYS A 60 0.81 -15.81 -15.60
CA LYS A 60 1.39 -15.60 -14.27
C LYS A 60 0.35 -14.98 -13.32
N VAL A 61 0.31 -15.42 -12.07
CA VAL A 61 -0.60 -14.91 -11.02
C VAL A 61 -0.35 -13.42 -10.75
N TRP A 62 -1.37 -12.59 -11.00
CA TRP A 62 -1.30 -11.12 -10.83
C TRP A 62 -1.51 -10.69 -9.36
N THR A 63 -2.04 -11.59 -8.53
CA THR A 63 -2.56 -11.27 -7.18
C THR A 63 -1.53 -11.46 -6.05
N ASP A 64 -0.28 -11.79 -6.40
CA ASP A 64 0.82 -11.85 -5.43
C ASP A 64 1.73 -10.61 -5.56
N PRO A 65 1.46 -9.53 -4.80
CA PRO A 65 2.31 -8.34 -4.79
C PRO A 65 3.66 -8.58 -4.12
N PHE A 66 3.90 -9.77 -3.56
CA PHE A 66 5.14 -10.18 -2.90
C PHE A 66 5.88 -11.27 -3.69
N ASP A 67 5.45 -11.55 -4.92
CA ASP A 67 6.02 -12.61 -5.73
C ASP A 67 7.53 -12.40 -5.92
N ARG A 68 8.28 -13.49 -5.79
CA ARG A 68 9.73 -13.45 -5.88
C ARG A 68 10.08 -13.27 -7.35
N ARG A 69 10.92 -12.29 -7.68
CA ARG A 69 11.62 -12.31 -8.96
C ARG A 69 12.30 -13.66 -9.07
N GLU A 70 11.98 -14.41 -10.13
CA GLU A 70 12.72 -15.61 -10.48
C GLU A 70 14.20 -15.23 -10.58
N LYS A 71 15.05 -16.01 -9.91
CA LYS A 71 16.51 -15.87 -10.02
C LYS A 71 16.98 -16.44 -11.34
#